data_AF-A0A962VT85-F1
#
_entry.id   AF-A0A962VT85-F1
#
_cell.length_a   1.000
_cell.length_b   1.000
_cell.length_c   1.000
_cell.angle_alpha   90.00
_cell.angle_beta   90.00
_cell.angle_gamma   90.00
#
_symmetry.space_group_name_H-M   'P 1'
#
loop_
_entity.id
_entity.type
_entity.pdbx_description
1 polymer ?
#
loop_
_entity_poly.entity_id
_entity_poly.type
_entity_poly.pdbx_seq_one_letter_code
_entity_poly.pdbx_strand_id
1 'polypeptide(L)'
;MILTALYDYYQRLVEERQVPLFGYSEEQISYVLVLSRNGQLVDVQDIRDTSGKKPVPRRLAVPQPEKRTSGVKSNFLWDKTSYVLGVSAKQSDRMHKEHEAFRTFHEDLLREVEDEGLSALLVFLRNWQPEQFDLPLFKSDMRDANFVFRLEGEQRYLHERSVAQRIRANMVSDKSSIERRCLVTGECLPTARLHPAIKGVNGAQSSGASIVSFNLDAFTSYGKHQGDNAPVSEQAAFAYTTTLNYLLRRDEHNRQRLQIGDASVVFWALAKNSASAAQAEDLFAMLADPPTDAQEAAQVRTVLEGIAQGRPFRELRPELDEETRFFVLGLSPNASRLSIRFWQTGTLEVFAKRLAEHYADLLLEPLPWKTPPAIWRLLYATAVQGKGENIPPLLAGEITRSILAGSRYPRSLLANVIMRMRADGEISGLRVALCKSVLARDRRKGVKGIEEEIPVSLDKESANPGYRLGRLFAVLENIQRAALGQQINATIRDRYYGAAS
;
A
#
# COMPACT_ATOMS: atom_id res chain seq x y z
N MET A 1 2.82 16.77 5.83
CA MET A 1 3.63 16.38 4.64
C MET A 1 3.56 14.85 4.49
N ILE A 2 3.60 14.30 3.28
CA ILE A 2 3.40 12.85 3.02
C ILE A 2 4.41 11.98 3.77
N LEU A 3 5.70 12.33 3.69
CA LEU A 3 6.76 11.55 4.33
C LEU A 3 6.64 11.55 5.85
N THR A 4 6.25 12.68 6.47
CA THR A 4 5.97 12.75 7.91
C THR A 4 4.81 11.84 8.30
N ALA A 5 3.70 11.87 7.56
CA ALA A 5 2.54 11.01 7.88
C ALA A 5 2.86 9.51 7.73
N LEU A 6 3.71 9.13 6.79
CA LEU A 6 4.22 7.77 6.65
C LEU A 6 5.22 7.40 7.76
N TYR A 7 6.06 8.35 8.18
CA TYR A 7 6.97 8.17 9.32
C TYR A 7 6.21 7.99 10.64
N ASP A 8 5.15 8.78 10.88
CA ASP A 8 4.31 8.64 12.06
C ASP A 8 3.61 7.27 12.08
N TYR A 9 3.13 6.81 10.91
CA TYR A 9 2.52 5.48 10.79
C TYR A 9 3.53 4.35 10.98
N TYR A 10 4.78 4.55 10.53
CA TYR A 10 5.87 3.61 10.81
C TYR A 10 6.05 3.37 12.32
N GLN A 11 6.00 4.42 13.15
CA GLN A 11 6.16 4.27 14.60
C GLN A 11 5.09 3.36 15.19
N ARG A 12 3.82 3.54 14.81
CA ARG A 12 2.71 2.65 15.19
C ARG A 12 2.97 1.20 14.74
N LEU A 13 3.36 1.00 13.49
CA LEU A 13 3.62 -0.34 12.96
C LEU A 13 4.79 -1.04 13.69
N VAL A 14 5.78 -0.28 14.15
CA VAL A 14 6.89 -0.80 14.97
C VAL A 14 6.39 -1.24 16.35
N GLU A 15 5.57 -0.43 17.02
CA GLU A 15 4.97 -0.79 18.32
C GLU A 15 4.13 -2.08 18.22
N GLU A 16 3.41 -2.24 17.10
CA GLU A 16 2.62 -3.43 16.78
C GLU A 16 3.45 -4.61 16.23
N ARG A 17 4.78 -4.44 16.08
CA ARG A 17 5.70 -5.44 15.51
C ARG A 17 5.32 -5.95 14.12
N GLN A 18 4.73 -5.07 13.32
CA GLN A 18 4.25 -5.37 11.97
C GLN A 18 5.26 -5.01 10.86
N VAL A 19 6.30 -4.25 11.21
CA VAL A 19 7.42 -3.87 10.33
C VAL A 19 8.75 -3.97 11.06
N PRO A 20 9.86 -4.19 10.34
CA PRO A 20 11.19 -4.21 10.93
C PRO A 20 11.60 -2.84 11.47
N LEU A 21 12.42 -2.87 12.52
CA LEU A 21 13.12 -1.70 13.07
C LEU A 21 14.14 -1.14 12.07
N PHE A 22 14.53 0.13 12.24
CA PHE A 22 15.62 0.71 11.44
C PHE A 22 16.89 -0.14 11.57
N GLY A 23 17.50 -0.47 10.42
CA GLY A 23 18.65 -1.36 10.36
C GLY A 23 18.32 -2.86 10.28
N TYR A 24 17.04 -3.23 10.27
CA TYR A 24 16.54 -4.60 10.10
C TYR A 24 15.76 -4.75 8.78
N SER A 25 15.62 -5.97 8.28
CA SER A 25 14.78 -6.34 7.14
C SER A 25 14.14 -7.72 7.35
N GLU A 26 13.05 -7.98 6.63
CA GLU A 26 12.39 -9.29 6.58
C GLU A 26 13.15 -10.24 5.65
N GLU A 27 13.73 -11.30 6.21
CA GLU A 27 14.52 -12.28 5.47
C GLU A 27 13.99 -13.71 5.70
N GLN A 28 14.33 -14.61 4.77
CA GLN A 28 13.93 -16.01 4.79
C GLN A 28 14.89 -16.81 5.68
N ILE A 29 14.46 -17.23 6.86
CA ILE A 29 15.25 -17.97 7.85
C ILE A 29 14.67 -19.37 8.04
N SER A 30 15.53 -20.38 8.03
CA SER A 30 15.10 -21.78 8.11
C SER A 30 15.33 -22.41 9.48
N TYR A 31 16.44 -22.06 10.15
CA TYR A 31 16.88 -22.79 11.33
C TYR A 31 17.41 -21.85 12.43
N VAL A 32 17.38 -22.35 13.67
CA VAL A 32 17.86 -21.67 14.87
C VAL A 32 18.89 -22.54 15.57
N LEU A 33 20.10 -22.00 15.80
CA LEU A 33 21.09 -22.63 16.68
C LEU A 33 20.79 -22.21 18.12
N VAL A 34 20.49 -23.19 18.97
CA VAL A 34 20.26 -22.98 20.41
C VAL A 34 21.57 -23.21 21.13
N LEU A 35 22.08 -22.14 21.76
CA LEU A 35 23.35 -22.14 22.47
C LEU A 35 23.12 -22.18 23.98
N SER A 36 23.89 -22.96 24.71
CA SER A 36 23.94 -22.87 26.17
C SER A 36 24.62 -21.58 26.61
N ARG A 37 24.50 -21.22 27.89
CA ARG A 37 25.22 -20.07 28.47
C ARG A 37 26.74 -20.16 28.35
N ASN A 38 27.27 -21.38 28.18
CA ASN A 38 28.70 -21.63 27.98
C ASN A 38 29.10 -21.69 26.50
N GLY A 39 28.20 -21.34 25.57
CA GLY A 39 28.46 -21.34 24.13
C GLY A 39 28.55 -22.72 23.48
N GLN A 40 28.02 -23.76 24.14
CA GLN A 40 27.88 -25.09 23.52
C GLN A 40 26.59 -25.14 22.70
N LEU A 41 26.63 -25.79 21.54
CA LEU A 41 25.42 -26.06 20.77
C LEU A 41 24.58 -27.11 21.50
N VAL A 42 23.35 -26.74 21.87
CA VAL A 42 22.40 -27.61 22.57
C VAL A 42 21.45 -28.28 21.58
N ASP A 43 20.93 -27.50 20.63
CA ASP A 43 19.87 -27.93 19.72
C ASP A 43 19.90 -27.12 18.41
N VAL A 44 19.32 -27.69 17.35
CA VAL A 44 19.12 -27.04 16.05
C VAL A 44 17.65 -27.14 15.69
N GLN A 45 16.94 -26.02 15.78
CA GLN A 45 15.49 -26.01 15.58
C GLN A 45 15.12 -25.64 14.15
N ASP A 46 14.25 -26.46 13.55
CA ASP A 46 13.60 -26.16 12.28
C ASP A 46 12.42 -25.23 12.52
N ILE A 47 12.48 -24.02 11.98
CA ILE A 47 11.42 -23.00 12.10
C ILE A 47 10.67 -22.77 10.78
N ARG A 48 10.95 -23.60 9.76
CA ARG A 48 10.25 -23.53 8.47
C ARG A 48 8.76 -23.82 8.67
N ASP A 49 7.92 -23.19 7.85
CA ASP A 49 6.51 -23.54 7.74
C ASP A 49 6.36 -24.87 7.00
N THR A 50 5.82 -25.87 7.70
CA THR A 50 5.60 -27.23 7.20
C THR A 50 4.12 -27.51 6.88
N SER A 51 3.25 -26.51 6.88
CA SER A 51 1.83 -26.68 6.55
C SER A 51 1.59 -27.06 5.07
N GLY A 52 2.52 -26.69 4.20
CA GLY A 52 2.49 -27.02 2.77
C GLY A 52 3.21 -28.33 2.40
N LYS A 53 3.22 -28.65 1.10
CA LYS A 53 3.89 -29.86 0.56
C LYS A 53 5.42 -29.85 0.74
N LYS A 54 6.03 -28.67 0.85
CA LYS A 54 7.48 -28.50 1.07
C LYS A 54 7.68 -27.50 2.20
N PRO A 55 8.64 -27.75 3.11
CA PRO A 55 9.02 -26.78 4.14
C PRO A 55 9.47 -25.47 3.48
N VAL A 56 8.86 -24.35 3.88
CA VAL A 56 9.22 -23.00 3.41
C VAL A 56 9.90 -22.24 4.55
N PRO A 57 11.03 -21.56 4.32
CA PRO A 57 11.63 -20.71 5.35
C PRO A 57 10.64 -19.70 5.92
N ARG A 58 10.79 -19.39 7.20
CA ARG A 58 9.97 -18.40 7.88
C ARG A 58 10.53 -17.00 7.62
N ARG A 59 9.65 -16.03 7.42
CA ARG A 59 10.03 -14.61 7.38
C ARG A 59 10.29 -14.11 8.80
N LEU A 60 11.51 -13.65 9.06
CA LEU A 60 11.90 -13.04 10.31
C LEU A 60 12.55 -11.67 10.08
N ALA A 61 12.25 -10.72 10.96
CA ALA A 61 12.94 -9.43 11.03
C ALA A 61 14.34 -9.60 11.61
N VAL A 62 15.36 -9.63 10.75
CA VAL A 62 16.78 -9.78 11.12
C VAL A 62 17.57 -8.52 10.74
N PRO A 63 18.78 -8.29 11.29
CA PRO A 63 19.63 -7.18 10.86
C PRO A 63 19.83 -7.18 9.35
N GLN A 64 19.64 -6.03 8.69
CA GLN A 64 19.62 -5.93 7.23
C GLN A 64 20.91 -6.52 6.61
N PRO A 65 20.81 -7.32 5.53
CA PRO A 65 21.96 -8.00 4.95
C PRO A 65 22.96 -7.03 4.33
N GLU A 66 24.23 -7.42 4.37
CA GLU A 66 25.30 -6.70 3.69
C GLU A 66 25.19 -6.84 2.17
N LYS A 67 25.47 -5.76 1.43
CA LYS A 67 25.53 -5.79 -0.04
C LYS A 67 26.82 -6.50 -0.49
N ARG A 68 26.71 -7.76 -0.91
CA ARG A 68 27.82 -8.60 -1.40
C ARG A 68 27.96 -8.48 -2.93
N THR A 69 28.62 -7.44 -3.44
CA THR A 69 28.84 -7.26 -4.89
C THR A 69 29.98 -8.12 -5.46
N SER A 70 30.85 -8.66 -4.61
CA SER A 70 31.90 -9.65 -4.95
C SER A 70 32.70 -10.09 -3.71
N GLY A 71 32.81 -9.21 -2.70
CA GLY A 71 33.53 -9.48 -1.46
C GLY A 71 32.84 -10.45 -0.49
N VAL A 72 33.63 -10.96 0.46
CA VAL A 72 33.18 -11.76 1.59
C VAL A 72 32.82 -10.81 2.74
N LYS A 73 31.52 -10.69 3.06
CA LYS A 73 31.02 -9.84 4.13
C LYS A 73 29.95 -10.58 4.93
N SER A 74 30.16 -10.68 6.23
CA SER A 74 29.22 -11.31 7.16
C SER A 74 27.97 -10.46 7.36
N ASN A 75 26.82 -11.12 7.48
CA ASN A 75 25.64 -10.49 8.09
C ASN A 75 25.79 -10.48 9.63
N PHE A 76 25.06 -9.62 10.33
CA PHE A 76 25.13 -9.50 11.80
C PHE A 76 24.11 -10.42 12.47
N LEU A 77 24.60 -11.39 13.25
CA LEU A 77 23.83 -12.36 14.06
C LEU A 77 22.90 -13.30 13.28
N TRP A 78 23.13 -13.45 11.97
CA TRP A 78 22.51 -14.46 11.12
C TRP A 78 23.31 -14.58 9.82
N ASP A 79 23.27 -15.71 9.13
CA ASP A 79 23.78 -15.85 7.76
C ASP A 79 23.41 -17.23 7.19
N LYS A 80 23.83 -17.51 5.94
CA LYS A 80 23.80 -18.88 5.40
C LYS A 80 24.82 -19.80 6.09
N THR A 81 24.61 -21.11 6.02
CA THR A 81 25.49 -22.10 6.67
C THR A 81 26.97 -21.97 6.32
N SER A 82 27.33 -21.49 5.13
CA SER A 82 28.74 -21.36 4.76
C SER A 82 29.47 -20.27 5.55
N TYR A 83 28.75 -19.25 6.03
CA TYR A 83 29.26 -18.24 6.95
C TYR A 83 29.12 -18.69 8.40
N VAL A 84 27.95 -19.20 8.80
CA VAL A 84 27.71 -19.54 10.22
C VAL A 84 28.51 -20.77 10.67
N LEU A 85 28.58 -21.80 9.83
CA LEU A 85 29.10 -23.13 10.19
C LEU A 85 30.28 -23.59 9.31
N GLY A 86 30.63 -22.84 8.27
CA GLY A 86 31.70 -23.23 7.34
C GLY A 86 31.34 -24.41 6.43
N VAL A 87 30.05 -24.66 6.19
CA VAL A 87 29.58 -25.76 5.32
C VAL A 87 28.60 -25.28 4.24
N SER A 88 28.67 -25.88 3.06
CA SER A 88 27.82 -25.58 1.89
C SER A 88 27.52 -26.86 1.12
N ALA A 89 26.44 -26.90 0.32
CA ALA A 89 26.14 -28.06 -0.52
C ALA A 89 27.20 -28.26 -1.61
N LYS A 90 27.85 -27.16 -2.05
CA LYS A 90 28.99 -27.19 -2.96
C LYS A 90 30.27 -26.87 -2.21
N GLN A 91 31.22 -27.80 -2.25
CA GLN A 91 32.54 -27.61 -1.66
C GLN A 91 33.34 -26.56 -2.44
N SER A 92 33.93 -25.59 -1.73
CA SER A 92 34.78 -24.54 -2.30
C SER A 92 35.62 -23.87 -1.21
N ASP A 93 36.86 -23.50 -1.54
CA ASP A 93 37.76 -22.78 -0.61
C ASP A 93 37.18 -21.46 -0.11
N ARG A 94 36.22 -20.90 -0.85
CA ARG A 94 35.50 -19.68 -0.46
C ARG A 94 34.77 -19.85 0.87
N MET A 95 34.25 -21.04 1.20
CA MET A 95 33.46 -21.21 2.43
C MET A 95 34.29 -21.03 3.70
N HIS A 96 35.57 -21.40 3.68
CA HIS A 96 36.47 -21.16 4.80
C HIS A 96 36.66 -19.65 5.04
N LYS A 97 36.83 -18.88 3.96
CA LYS A 97 36.91 -17.41 4.03
C LYS A 97 35.60 -16.80 4.50
N GLU A 98 34.46 -17.34 4.08
CA GLU A 98 33.13 -16.89 4.53
C GLU A 98 32.94 -17.11 6.02
N HIS A 99 33.30 -18.29 6.53
CA HIS A 99 33.20 -18.61 7.95
C HIS A 99 34.18 -17.79 8.80
N GLU A 100 35.43 -17.67 8.37
CA GLU A 100 36.42 -16.82 9.03
C GLU A 100 35.93 -15.36 9.10
N ALA A 101 35.42 -14.81 7.99
CA ALA A 101 34.88 -13.46 7.99
C ALA A 101 33.69 -13.29 8.95
N PHE A 102 32.83 -14.32 9.09
CA PHE A 102 31.74 -14.31 10.07
C PHE A 102 32.28 -14.30 11.51
N ARG A 103 33.28 -15.14 11.80
CA ARG A 103 33.93 -15.22 13.11
C ARG A 103 34.61 -13.91 13.50
N THR A 104 35.55 -13.43 12.68
CA THR A 104 36.33 -12.21 12.93
C THR A 104 35.41 -11.00 13.10
N PHE A 105 34.40 -10.87 12.25
CA PHE A 105 33.43 -9.77 12.34
C PHE A 105 32.70 -9.73 13.69
N HIS A 106 32.21 -10.88 14.18
CA HIS A 106 31.54 -10.92 15.48
C HIS A 106 32.52 -10.80 16.65
N GLU A 107 33.71 -11.39 16.55
CA GLU A 107 34.76 -11.28 17.58
C GLU A 107 35.24 -9.85 17.78
N ASP A 108 35.43 -9.09 16.71
CA ASP A 108 35.82 -7.67 16.79
C ASP A 108 34.67 -6.81 17.32
N LEU A 109 33.45 -7.04 16.83
CA LEU A 109 32.30 -6.21 17.16
C LEU A 109 31.77 -6.44 18.60
N LEU A 110 31.87 -7.68 19.10
CA LEU A 110 31.27 -8.10 20.37
C LEU A 110 32.30 -8.24 21.51
N ARG A 111 33.58 -7.93 21.27
CA ARG A 111 34.68 -8.14 22.23
C ARG A 111 34.44 -7.55 23.61
N GLU A 112 33.88 -6.34 23.65
CA GLU A 112 33.67 -5.55 24.88
C GLU A 112 32.18 -5.45 25.24
N VAL A 113 31.35 -6.35 24.68
CA VAL A 113 29.90 -6.32 24.88
C VAL A 113 29.49 -7.24 26.02
N GLU A 114 28.95 -6.65 27.08
CA GLU A 114 28.41 -7.39 28.22
C GLU A 114 26.97 -7.86 27.93
N ASP A 115 26.84 -9.06 27.36
CA ASP A 115 25.58 -9.79 27.23
C ASP A 115 25.83 -11.30 27.17
N GLU A 116 25.09 -12.08 27.97
CA GLU A 116 25.26 -13.54 28.07
C GLU A 116 25.04 -14.27 26.74
N GLY A 117 24.07 -13.83 25.93
CA GLY A 117 23.73 -14.48 24.67
C GLY A 117 24.78 -14.20 23.60
N LEU A 118 25.24 -12.95 23.52
CA LEU A 118 26.32 -12.54 22.60
C LEU A 118 27.66 -13.16 23.01
N SER A 119 27.92 -13.29 24.32
CA SER A 119 29.10 -14.00 24.85
C SER A 119 29.07 -15.48 24.49
N ALA A 120 27.91 -16.15 24.64
CA ALA A 120 27.73 -17.54 24.24
C ALA A 120 27.97 -17.74 22.74
N LEU A 121 27.53 -16.81 21.89
CA LEU A 121 27.83 -16.82 20.46
C LEU A 121 29.34 -16.74 20.19
N LEU A 122 30.08 -15.85 20.86
CA LEU A 122 31.52 -15.75 20.68
C LEU A 122 32.25 -17.04 21.06
N VAL A 123 31.84 -17.66 22.18
CA VAL A 123 32.43 -18.94 22.62
C VAL A 123 32.09 -20.05 21.62
N PHE A 124 30.87 -20.10 21.12
CA PHE A 124 30.46 -21.02 20.05
C PHE A 124 31.35 -20.84 18.80
N LEU A 125 31.48 -19.61 18.30
CA LEU A 125 32.25 -19.32 17.09
C LEU A 125 33.74 -19.65 17.24
N ARG A 126 34.31 -19.51 18.43
CA ARG A 126 35.71 -19.86 18.72
C ARG A 126 35.96 -21.37 18.67
N ASN A 127 35.02 -22.13 19.22
CA ASN A 127 35.16 -23.57 19.43
C ASN A 127 34.61 -24.41 18.26
N TRP A 128 33.70 -23.85 17.46
CA TRP A 128 33.08 -24.55 16.34
C TRP A 128 34.09 -24.92 15.25
N GLN A 129 33.98 -26.16 14.77
CA GLN A 129 34.70 -26.70 13.62
C GLN A 129 33.71 -27.26 12.59
N PRO A 130 33.90 -27.02 11.27
CA PRO A 130 32.97 -27.46 10.23
C PRO A 130 32.65 -28.97 10.24
N GLU A 131 33.57 -29.82 10.68
CA GLU A 131 33.41 -31.28 10.79
C GLU A 131 32.33 -31.67 11.82
N GLN A 132 32.03 -30.79 12.78
CA GLN A 132 30.95 -31.00 13.76
C GLN A 132 29.55 -30.91 13.12
N PHE A 133 29.44 -30.50 11.85
CA PHE A 133 28.20 -30.56 11.10
C PHE A 133 27.73 -32.00 10.83
N ASP A 134 28.61 -33.00 10.91
CA ASP A 134 28.24 -34.41 10.72
C ASP A 134 27.65 -35.05 12.00
N LEU A 135 27.49 -34.26 13.08
CA LEU A 135 26.84 -34.69 14.32
C LEU A 135 25.32 -34.83 14.17
N PRO A 136 24.64 -35.62 15.04
CA PRO A 136 23.22 -35.98 14.87
C PRO A 136 22.22 -34.82 14.85
N LEU A 137 22.60 -33.64 15.34
CA LEU A 137 21.74 -32.46 15.39
C LEU A 137 21.52 -31.82 14.01
N PHE A 138 22.42 -32.07 13.05
CA PHE A 138 22.34 -31.47 11.71
C PHE A 138 21.85 -32.47 10.68
N LYS A 139 21.19 -31.95 9.64
CA LYS A 139 20.71 -32.71 8.48
C LYS A 139 21.31 -32.14 7.20
N SER A 140 21.47 -32.98 6.19
CA SER A 140 22.08 -32.58 4.92
C SER A 140 21.28 -31.50 4.16
N ASP A 141 19.95 -31.45 4.35
CA ASP A 141 19.05 -30.44 3.77
C ASP A 141 19.16 -29.06 4.45
N MET A 142 19.96 -28.94 5.50
CA MET A 142 20.23 -27.66 6.16
C MET A 142 21.27 -26.82 5.44
N ARG A 143 22.06 -27.41 4.53
CA ARG A 143 23.12 -26.68 3.79
C ARG A 143 22.54 -25.56 2.94
N ASP A 144 23.25 -24.44 2.91
CA ASP A 144 22.90 -23.21 2.21
C ASP A 144 21.62 -22.52 2.70
N ALA A 145 21.04 -22.99 3.81
CA ALA A 145 19.94 -22.31 4.47
C ALA A 145 20.45 -21.21 5.42
N ASN A 146 19.57 -20.25 5.73
CA ASN A 146 19.88 -19.18 6.67
C ASN A 146 19.56 -19.58 8.12
N PHE A 147 20.47 -19.23 9.02
CA PHE A 147 20.43 -19.55 10.44
C PHE A 147 20.43 -18.28 11.28
N VAL A 148 19.69 -18.32 12.38
CA VAL A 148 19.76 -17.35 13.48
C VAL A 148 20.17 -18.08 14.77
N PHE A 149 20.44 -17.32 15.84
CA PHE A 149 20.90 -17.87 17.12
C PHE A 149 19.92 -17.55 18.23
N ARG A 150 19.88 -18.41 19.24
CA ARG A 150 19.10 -18.22 20.46
C ARG A 150 19.84 -18.77 21.67
N LEU A 151 19.66 -18.15 22.83
CA LEU A 151 20.15 -18.67 24.10
C LEU A 151 19.16 -19.69 24.67
N GLU A 152 19.67 -20.80 25.19
CA GLU A 152 18.88 -21.85 25.85
C GLU A 152 18.00 -21.26 26.97
N GLY A 153 16.74 -21.71 27.03
CA GLY A 153 15.74 -21.23 27.98
C GLY A 153 15.06 -19.91 27.59
N GLU A 154 15.52 -19.25 26.52
CA GLU A 154 14.87 -18.04 25.99
C GLU A 154 13.99 -18.33 24.77
N GLN A 155 12.98 -17.49 24.53
CA GLN A 155 12.16 -17.52 23.32
C GLN A 155 12.67 -16.57 22.23
N ARG A 156 13.24 -15.42 22.63
CA ARG A 156 13.77 -14.39 21.73
C ARG A 156 15.08 -14.82 21.07
N TYR A 157 15.32 -14.37 19.84
CA TYR A 157 16.60 -14.58 19.17
C TYR A 157 17.68 -13.61 19.67
N LEU A 158 18.96 -13.95 19.46
CA LEU A 158 20.07 -13.09 19.90
C LEU A 158 20.02 -11.69 19.26
N HIS A 159 19.59 -11.60 17.99
CA HIS A 159 19.46 -10.32 17.29
C HIS A 159 18.27 -9.45 17.77
N GLU A 160 17.37 -10.00 18.58
CA GLU A 160 16.25 -9.29 19.19
C GLU A 160 16.61 -8.73 20.58
N ARG A 161 17.80 -9.07 21.11
CA ARG A 161 18.27 -8.54 22.40
C ARG A 161 18.54 -7.04 22.26
N SER A 162 18.18 -6.26 23.29
CA SER A 162 18.33 -4.80 23.28
C SER A 162 19.78 -4.35 23.08
N VAL A 163 20.75 -5.12 23.56
CA VAL A 163 22.18 -4.89 23.32
C VAL A 163 22.52 -5.04 21.84
N ALA A 164 22.07 -6.13 21.19
CA ALA A 164 22.26 -6.36 19.77
C ALA A 164 21.60 -5.29 18.89
N GLN A 165 20.37 -4.88 19.22
CA GLN A 165 19.66 -3.80 18.52
C GLN A 165 20.40 -2.46 18.62
N ARG A 166 20.97 -2.13 19.79
CA ARG A 166 21.80 -0.93 19.96
C ARG A 166 23.09 -0.97 19.13
N ILE A 167 23.77 -2.12 19.13
CA ILE A 167 24.96 -2.32 18.29
C ILE A 167 24.59 -2.13 16.82
N ARG A 168 23.50 -2.75 16.37
CA ARG A 168 23.04 -2.61 14.98
C ARG A 168 22.69 -1.16 14.64
N ALA A 169 21.98 -0.45 15.50
CA ALA A 169 21.67 0.96 15.29
C ALA A 169 22.95 1.80 15.09
N ASN A 170 23.98 1.57 15.91
CA ASN A 170 25.28 2.23 15.79
C ASN A 170 26.07 1.85 14.54
N MET A 171 25.88 0.64 14.00
CA MET A 171 26.50 0.22 12.74
C MET A 171 25.87 0.88 11.53
N VAL A 172 24.55 1.10 11.57
CA VAL A 172 23.80 1.68 10.47
C VAL A 172 23.91 3.20 10.47
N SER A 173 24.20 3.84 11.61
CA SER A 173 24.59 5.25 11.62
C SER A 173 25.94 5.45 10.91
N ASP A 174 25.91 5.88 9.65
CA ASP A 174 27.11 6.15 8.86
C ASP A 174 27.87 7.36 9.46
N LYS A 175 28.95 7.06 10.22
CA LYS A 175 29.81 8.07 10.87
C LYS A 175 30.50 9.02 9.87
N SER A 176 30.46 8.73 8.57
CA SER A 176 31.07 9.57 7.52
C SER A 176 30.09 10.51 6.81
N SER A 177 28.79 10.37 7.09
CA SER A 177 27.74 11.15 6.43
C SER A 177 27.63 12.55 7.03
N ILE A 178 27.37 13.54 6.17
CA ILE A 178 27.12 14.91 6.63
C ILE A 178 25.77 14.94 7.34
N GLU A 179 25.80 15.22 8.63
CA GLU A 179 24.58 15.46 9.39
C GLU A 179 23.91 16.75 8.93
N ARG A 180 22.62 16.67 8.62
CA ARG A 180 21.79 17.83 8.28
C ARG A 180 20.47 17.71 9.00
N ARG A 181 19.78 18.84 9.12
CA ARG A 181 18.41 18.86 9.65
C ARG A 181 17.50 18.08 8.70
N CYS A 182 16.95 16.97 9.18
CA CYS A 182 16.00 16.14 8.45
C CYS A 182 14.69 16.91 8.23
N LEU A 183 14.20 16.96 6.98
CA LEU A 183 12.92 17.59 6.65
C LEU A 183 11.69 16.84 7.18
N VAL A 184 11.85 15.60 7.64
CA VAL A 184 10.76 14.76 8.16
C VAL A 184 10.66 14.86 9.67
N THR A 185 11.77 14.64 10.39
CA THR A 185 11.81 14.60 11.86
C THR A 185 12.20 15.94 12.49
N GLY A 186 12.87 16.82 11.74
CA GLY A 186 13.40 18.08 12.26
C GLY A 186 14.72 17.95 13.04
N GLU A 187 15.20 16.73 13.25
CA GLU A 187 16.45 16.41 13.96
C GLU A 187 17.67 16.51 13.04
N CYS A 188 18.85 16.79 13.60
CA CYS A 188 20.11 16.75 12.86
C CYS A 188 20.64 15.31 12.84
N LEU A 189 20.62 14.66 11.67
CA LEU A 189 20.96 13.25 11.49
C LEU A 189 21.69 13.01 10.16
N PRO A 190 22.41 11.89 10.01
CA PRO A 190 22.89 11.34 8.74
C PRO A 190 21.86 11.42 7.61
N THR A 191 22.17 12.13 6.53
CA THR A 191 21.27 12.30 5.38
C THR A 191 21.35 11.10 4.44
N ALA A 192 20.20 10.55 4.06
CA ALA A 192 20.11 9.48 3.08
C ALA A 192 20.51 10.00 1.69
N ARG A 193 21.66 9.57 1.19
CA ARG A 193 22.11 9.90 -0.17
C ARG A 193 21.16 9.35 -1.24
N LEU A 194 20.72 8.10 -1.06
CA LEU A 194 19.74 7.41 -1.89
C LEU A 194 18.67 6.80 -0.99
N HIS A 195 17.41 7.01 -1.33
CA HIS A 195 16.31 6.44 -0.54
C HIS A 195 16.03 5.00 -0.98
N PRO A 196 15.53 4.13 -0.06
CA PRO A 196 15.16 2.77 -0.42
C PRO A 196 14.06 2.71 -1.50
N ALA A 197 14.08 1.64 -2.28
CA ALA A 197 13.09 1.43 -3.34
C ALA A 197 11.71 1.03 -2.77
N ILE A 198 10.65 1.57 -3.37
CA ILE A 198 9.27 1.23 -3.08
C ILE A 198 8.79 0.21 -4.12
N LYS A 199 8.29 -0.92 -3.64
CA LYS A 199 7.81 -2.05 -4.42
C LYS A 199 6.28 -2.18 -4.27
N GLY A 200 5.64 -2.93 -5.18
CA GLY A 200 4.21 -3.24 -5.09
C GLY A 200 3.26 -2.26 -5.79
N VAL A 201 3.76 -1.14 -6.33
CA VAL A 201 2.99 -0.26 -7.22
C VAL A 201 2.76 -0.96 -8.56
N ASN A 202 1.51 -1.01 -9.02
CA ASN A 202 1.17 -1.64 -10.29
C ASN A 202 1.81 -0.90 -11.48
N GLY A 203 2.40 -1.64 -12.41
CA GLY A 203 3.10 -1.08 -13.58
C GLY A 203 4.48 -0.48 -13.30
N ALA A 204 4.95 -0.45 -12.05
CA ALA A 204 6.32 -0.08 -11.72
C ALA A 204 7.30 -1.24 -11.92
N GLN A 205 8.60 -0.96 -11.93
CA GLN A 205 9.65 -1.98 -12.01
C GLN A 205 9.59 -2.96 -10.82
N SER A 206 9.88 -4.24 -11.06
CA SER A 206 9.89 -5.27 -10.01
C SER A 206 10.95 -5.03 -8.94
N SER A 207 12.07 -4.40 -9.31
CA SER A 207 13.11 -3.91 -8.39
C SER A 207 12.64 -2.76 -7.49
N GLY A 208 11.50 -2.14 -7.81
CA GLY A 208 10.93 -0.98 -7.14
C GLY A 208 11.28 0.35 -7.82
N ALA A 209 10.67 1.42 -7.33
CA ALA A 209 10.82 2.78 -7.84
C ALA A 209 10.94 3.77 -6.67
N SER A 210 11.34 5.02 -6.94
CA SER A 210 11.55 6.05 -5.91
C SER A 210 10.52 7.17 -5.98
N ILE A 211 10.05 7.66 -4.82
CA ILE A 211 9.27 8.91 -4.72
C ILE A 211 10.20 10.13 -4.64
N VAL A 212 11.32 10.00 -3.92
CA VAL A 212 12.35 11.04 -3.79
C VAL A 212 13.62 10.53 -4.45
N SER A 213 14.01 11.12 -5.58
CA SER A 213 15.28 10.80 -6.25
C SER A 213 15.76 11.96 -7.13
N PHE A 214 17.06 12.20 -7.08
CA PHE A 214 17.74 13.21 -7.91
C PHE A 214 18.94 12.51 -8.56
N ASN A 215 18.82 12.16 -9.84
CA ASN A 215 19.78 11.29 -10.54
C ASN A 215 20.44 11.92 -11.78
N LEU A 216 20.14 13.17 -12.10
CA LEU A 216 20.73 13.93 -13.20
C LEU A 216 21.11 15.32 -12.69
N ASP A 217 22.11 15.94 -13.30
CA ASP A 217 22.62 17.26 -12.92
C ASP A 217 21.54 18.34 -13.00
N ALA A 218 20.61 18.23 -13.95
CA ALA A 218 19.46 19.12 -14.06
C ALA A 218 18.53 19.12 -12.84
N PHE A 219 18.64 18.12 -11.95
CA PHE A 219 17.87 18.03 -10.71
C PHE A 219 18.66 18.53 -9.48
N THR A 220 19.90 18.97 -9.66
CA THR A 220 20.74 19.51 -8.59
C THR A 220 20.48 21.01 -8.41
N SER A 221 20.54 21.49 -7.17
CA SER A 221 20.32 22.91 -6.85
C SER A 221 21.24 23.35 -5.72
N TYR A 222 21.72 24.60 -5.75
CA TYR A 222 22.60 25.18 -4.72
C TYR A 222 23.86 24.34 -4.41
N GLY A 223 24.46 23.71 -5.42
CA GLY A 223 25.63 22.84 -5.27
C GLY A 223 25.35 21.51 -4.53
N LYS A 224 24.08 21.13 -4.37
CA LYS A 224 23.66 19.90 -3.69
C LYS A 224 23.44 18.77 -4.68
N HIS A 225 23.93 17.58 -4.36
CA HIS A 225 23.82 16.41 -5.22
C HIS A 225 22.99 15.30 -4.58
N GLN A 226 22.17 14.61 -5.39
CA GLN A 226 21.34 13.48 -4.93
C GLN A 226 20.45 13.85 -3.73
N GLY A 227 20.39 13.01 -2.70
CA GLY A 227 19.57 13.20 -1.49
C GLY A 227 19.82 14.52 -0.74
N ASP A 228 20.96 15.18 -0.94
CA ASP A 228 21.23 16.50 -0.35
C ASP A 228 20.23 17.57 -0.80
N ASN A 229 19.61 17.41 -1.98
CA ASN A 229 18.59 18.34 -2.51
C ASN A 229 17.31 18.34 -1.68
N ALA A 230 17.01 17.25 -0.97
CA ALA A 230 15.89 17.15 -0.04
C ALA A 230 16.34 16.33 1.19
N PRO A 231 17.03 16.97 2.15
CA PRO A 231 17.68 16.25 3.24
C PRO A 231 16.66 15.49 4.10
N VAL A 232 16.65 14.17 3.96
CA VAL A 232 15.87 13.24 4.77
C VAL A 232 16.85 12.28 5.41
N SER A 233 16.71 12.01 6.71
CA SER A 233 17.65 11.13 7.41
C SER A 233 17.54 9.70 6.90
N GLU A 234 18.58 8.91 7.04
CA GLU A 234 18.55 7.47 6.69
C GLU A 234 17.43 6.74 7.41
N GLN A 235 17.23 7.04 8.70
CA GLN A 235 16.14 6.51 9.50
C GLN A 235 14.77 6.91 8.95
N ALA A 236 14.56 8.19 8.63
CA ALA A 236 13.28 8.65 8.08
C ALA A 236 13.02 8.06 6.69
N ALA A 237 14.06 7.95 5.86
CA ALA A 237 13.99 7.35 4.53
C ALA A 237 13.62 5.86 4.60
N PHE A 238 14.22 5.13 5.53
CA PHE A 238 13.84 3.75 5.83
C PHE A 238 12.39 3.67 6.30
N ALA A 239 12.00 4.46 7.30
CA ALA A 239 10.66 4.41 7.90
C ALA A 239 9.53 4.60 6.88
N TYR A 240 9.60 5.66 6.06
CA TYR A 240 8.51 5.94 5.11
C TYR A 240 8.47 4.90 3.97
N THR A 241 9.63 4.38 3.54
CA THR A 241 9.68 3.39 2.45
C THR A 241 9.23 2.01 2.92
N THR A 242 9.63 1.59 4.13
CA THR A 242 9.13 0.39 4.81
C THR A 242 7.62 0.44 4.96
N THR A 243 7.07 1.60 5.38
CA THR A 243 5.63 1.82 5.52
C THR A 243 4.88 1.71 4.19
N LEU A 244 5.40 2.32 3.13
CA LEU A 244 4.78 2.17 1.79
C LEU A 244 4.85 0.73 1.30
N ASN A 245 5.98 0.05 1.49
CA ASN A 245 6.11 -1.36 1.13
C ASN A 245 5.13 -2.24 1.93
N TYR A 246 4.90 -1.92 3.20
CA TYR A 246 3.88 -2.54 4.05
C TYR A 246 2.49 -2.36 3.45
N LEU A 247 2.09 -1.11 3.19
CA LEU A 247 0.76 -0.79 2.66
C LEU A 247 0.54 -1.33 1.23
N LEU A 248 1.59 -1.42 0.42
CA LEU A 248 1.52 -1.86 -0.99
C LEU A 248 1.61 -3.39 -1.18
N ARG A 249 1.70 -4.17 -0.10
CA ARG A 249 1.73 -5.63 -0.18
C ARG A 249 0.50 -6.17 -0.91
N ARG A 250 0.72 -7.25 -1.66
CA ARG A 250 -0.35 -8.01 -2.32
C ARG A 250 -0.67 -9.24 -1.47
N ASP A 251 -1.32 -8.99 -0.35
CA ASP A 251 -1.81 -10.01 0.57
C ASP A 251 -3.35 -10.01 0.50
N GLU A 252 -3.98 -11.17 0.56
CA GLU A 252 -5.45 -11.29 0.50
C GLU A 252 -6.14 -10.59 1.69
N HIS A 253 -5.43 -10.46 2.82
CA HIS A 253 -5.92 -9.77 4.01
C HIS A 253 -5.54 -8.28 4.02
N ASN A 254 -4.77 -7.79 3.03
CA ASN A 254 -4.42 -6.37 2.96
C ASN A 254 -5.57 -5.55 2.38
N ARG A 255 -6.42 -5.02 3.25
CA ARG A 255 -7.54 -4.13 2.90
C ARG A 255 -7.14 -2.67 2.71
N GLN A 256 -5.93 -2.26 3.08
CA GLN A 256 -5.45 -0.87 3.00
C GLN A 256 -4.96 -0.44 1.61
N ARG A 257 -5.23 -1.24 0.58
CA ARG A 257 -4.73 -1.05 -0.79
C ARG A 257 -5.83 -1.26 -1.82
N LEU A 258 -6.03 -0.28 -2.68
CA LEU A 258 -6.97 -0.35 -3.82
C LEU A 258 -6.24 -0.04 -5.12
N GLN A 259 -6.78 -0.52 -6.24
CA GLN A 259 -6.33 -0.14 -7.57
C GLN A 259 -7.43 0.68 -8.26
N ILE A 260 -7.14 1.93 -8.60
CA ILE A 260 -8.10 2.82 -9.27
C ILE A 260 -7.46 3.38 -10.54
N GLY A 261 -7.88 2.84 -11.70
CA GLY A 261 -7.21 3.11 -12.97
C GLY A 261 -5.73 2.69 -12.91
N ASP A 262 -4.83 3.61 -13.27
CA ASP A 262 -3.37 3.41 -13.21
C ASP A 262 -2.77 3.64 -11.81
N ALA A 263 -3.55 4.12 -10.84
CA ALA A 263 -3.07 4.46 -9.50
C ALA A 263 -3.24 3.30 -8.51
N SER A 264 -2.15 2.91 -7.85
CA SER A 264 -2.19 2.12 -6.62
C SER A 264 -2.45 3.08 -5.45
N VAL A 265 -3.58 2.89 -4.78
CA VAL A 265 -4.07 3.75 -3.70
C VAL A 265 -3.85 3.06 -2.37
N VAL A 266 -3.21 3.75 -1.43
CA VAL A 266 -3.04 3.27 -0.05
C VAL A 266 -3.63 4.27 0.93
N PHE A 267 -4.07 3.79 2.08
CA PHE A 267 -4.64 4.61 3.13
C PHE A 267 -4.37 4.07 4.52
N TRP A 268 -4.32 4.96 5.51
CA TRP A 268 -4.05 4.62 6.91
C TRP A 268 -4.63 5.68 7.85
N ALA A 269 -4.77 5.31 9.11
CA ALA A 269 -5.26 6.16 10.18
C ALA A 269 -4.19 6.38 11.27
N LEU A 270 -4.18 7.58 11.83
CA LEU A 270 -3.51 7.91 13.09
C LEU A 270 -4.58 8.29 14.11
N ALA A 271 -4.80 7.40 15.08
CA ALA A 271 -5.76 7.58 16.18
C ALA A 271 -5.05 7.42 17.53
N LYS A 272 -5.77 7.66 18.63
CA LYS A 272 -5.25 7.49 20.01
C LYS A 272 -4.77 6.08 20.31
N ASN A 273 -5.34 5.07 19.67
CA ASN A 273 -4.94 3.67 19.83
C ASN A 273 -5.07 2.90 18.51
N SER A 274 -4.32 1.80 18.42
CA SER A 274 -4.27 0.93 17.25
C SER A 274 -5.61 0.33 16.85
N ALA A 275 -6.45 -0.03 17.82
CA ALA A 275 -7.75 -0.64 17.55
C ALA A 275 -8.71 0.33 16.83
N SER A 276 -8.79 1.58 17.30
CA SER A 276 -9.62 2.62 16.66
C SER A 276 -9.11 2.96 15.26
N ALA A 277 -7.78 3.01 15.09
CA ALA A 277 -7.19 3.27 13.79
C ALA A 277 -7.43 2.11 12.79
N ALA A 278 -7.33 0.85 13.22
CA ALA A 278 -7.68 -0.31 12.40
C ALA A 278 -9.16 -0.30 11.99
N GLN A 279 -10.08 0.02 12.92
CA GLN A 279 -11.51 0.13 12.60
C GLN A 279 -11.82 1.27 11.62
N ALA A 280 -11.09 2.39 11.70
CA ALA A 280 -11.19 3.48 10.74
C ALA A 280 -10.69 3.07 9.34
N GLU A 281 -9.59 2.33 9.28
CA GLU A 281 -9.02 1.76 8.05
C GLU A 281 -10.00 0.77 7.39
N ASP A 282 -10.58 -0.14 8.18
CA ASP A 282 -11.58 -1.11 7.70
C ASP A 282 -12.86 -0.45 7.20
N LEU A 283 -13.38 0.55 7.92
CA LEU A 283 -14.55 1.30 7.47
C LEU A 283 -14.27 2.00 6.13
N PHE A 284 -13.13 2.70 6.02
CA PHE A 284 -12.81 3.37 4.76
C PHE A 284 -12.66 2.38 3.61
N ALA A 285 -12.03 1.21 3.84
CA ALA A 285 -11.92 0.16 2.84
C ALA A 285 -13.30 -0.26 2.32
N MET A 286 -14.25 -0.53 3.21
CA MET A 286 -15.63 -0.90 2.85
C MET A 286 -16.39 0.24 2.15
N LEU A 287 -16.17 1.50 2.53
CA LEU A 287 -16.83 2.64 1.87
C LEU A 287 -16.27 2.90 0.47
N ALA A 288 -14.96 2.70 0.27
CA ALA A 288 -14.27 2.98 -0.99
C ALA A 288 -14.41 1.84 -2.01
N ASP A 289 -14.47 0.59 -1.54
CA ASP A 289 -14.72 -0.61 -2.34
C ASP A 289 -15.80 -1.48 -1.66
N PRO A 290 -17.09 -1.12 -1.85
CA PRO A 290 -18.18 -1.82 -1.19
C PRO A 290 -18.16 -3.33 -1.45
N PRO A 291 -18.25 -4.16 -0.39
CA PRO A 291 -18.16 -5.60 -0.51
C PRO A 291 -19.36 -6.17 -1.28
N THR A 292 -19.15 -7.35 -1.86
CA THR A 292 -20.22 -8.10 -2.55
C THR A 292 -21.11 -8.87 -1.58
N ASP A 293 -20.62 -9.16 -0.37
CA ASP A 293 -21.40 -9.76 0.71
C ASP A 293 -22.58 -8.85 1.10
N ALA A 294 -23.77 -9.43 1.21
CA ALA A 294 -25.00 -8.69 1.42
C ALA A 294 -25.06 -8.02 2.80
N GLN A 295 -24.50 -8.67 3.83
CA GLN A 295 -24.52 -8.17 5.20
C GLN A 295 -23.52 -7.01 5.35
N GLU A 296 -22.29 -7.17 4.86
CA GLU A 296 -21.30 -6.08 4.88
C GLU A 296 -21.76 -4.89 4.00
N ALA A 297 -22.36 -5.15 2.82
CA ALA A 297 -22.90 -4.09 1.97
C ALA A 297 -24.06 -3.33 2.63
N ALA A 298 -24.87 -3.99 3.46
CA ALA A 298 -25.93 -3.35 4.23
C ALA A 298 -25.35 -2.42 5.32
N GLN A 299 -24.21 -2.76 5.91
CA GLN A 299 -23.52 -1.88 6.86
C GLN A 299 -23.03 -0.60 6.18
N VAL A 300 -22.39 -0.73 5.01
CA VAL A 300 -21.97 0.42 4.17
C VAL A 300 -23.16 1.32 3.87
N ARG A 301 -24.29 0.74 3.45
CA ARG A 301 -25.52 1.47 3.16
C ARG A 301 -26.03 2.23 4.39
N THR A 302 -26.10 1.56 5.54
CA THR A 302 -26.58 2.16 6.79
C THR A 302 -25.75 3.37 7.19
N VAL A 303 -24.42 3.29 7.06
CA VAL A 303 -23.52 4.43 7.34
C VAL A 303 -23.78 5.58 6.37
N LEU A 304 -23.82 5.30 5.06
CA LEU A 304 -24.04 6.33 4.04
C LEU A 304 -25.41 7.01 4.18
N GLU A 305 -26.47 6.26 4.43
CA GLU A 305 -27.83 6.78 4.65
C GLU A 305 -27.91 7.60 5.94
N GLY A 306 -27.29 7.13 7.03
CA GLY A 306 -27.24 7.87 8.29
C GLY A 306 -26.55 9.23 8.13
N ILE A 307 -25.42 9.26 7.42
CA ILE A 307 -24.71 10.51 7.10
C ILE A 307 -25.58 11.42 6.22
N ALA A 308 -26.25 10.87 5.21
CA ALA A 308 -27.13 11.62 4.33
C ALA A 308 -28.32 12.25 5.08
N GLN A 309 -28.80 11.60 6.14
CA GLN A 309 -29.84 12.11 7.06
C GLN A 309 -29.32 13.14 8.07
N GLY A 310 -28.01 13.46 8.04
CA GLY A 310 -27.41 14.41 8.97
C GLY A 310 -27.17 13.86 10.37
N ARG A 311 -27.21 12.53 10.56
CA ARG A 311 -26.87 11.92 11.85
C ARG A 311 -25.38 12.15 12.14
N PRO A 312 -25.02 12.55 13.38
CA PRO A 312 -23.63 12.70 13.78
C PRO A 312 -22.84 11.41 13.57
N PHE A 313 -21.61 11.51 13.02
CA PHE A 313 -20.81 10.33 12.70
C PHE A 313 -20.51 9.46 13.93
N ARG A 314 -20.31 10.08 15.10
CA ARG A 314 -20.15 9.41 16.40
C ARG A 314 -21.32 8.52 16.81
N GLU A 315 -22.55 8.80 16.34
CA GLU A 315 -23.71 7.95 16.63
C GLU A 315 -23.77 6.74 15.71
N LEU A 316 -23.22 6.87 14.50
CA LEU A 316 -23.13 5.78 13.54
C LEU A 316 -21.98 4.84 13.88
N ARG A 317 -20.88 5.38 14.42
CA ARG A 317 -19.63 4.67 14.73
C ARG A 317 -19.02 5.19 16.05
N PRO A 318 -19.63 4.89 17.21
CA PRO A 318 -19.17 5.37 18.53
C PRO A 318 -17.76 4.89 18.92
N GLU A 319 -17.29 3.82 18.31
CA GLU A 319 -15.96 3.25 18.53
C GLU A 319 -14.82 4.02 17.83
N LEU A 320 -15.15 4.98 16.96
CA LEU A 320 -14.20 5.79 16.22
C LEU A 320 -14.00 7.15 16.88
N ASP A 321 -12.73 7.50 17.10
CA ASP A 321 -12.36 8.80 17.68
C ASP A 321 -12.46 9.91 16.64
N GLU A 322 -13.17 11.01 16.95
CA GLU A 322 -13.39 12.15 16.07
C GLU A 322 -12.08 12.83 15.64
N GLU A 323 -11.05 12.76 16.50
CA GLU A 323 -9.71 13.31 16.22
C GLU A 323 -8.84 12.40 15.33
N THR A 324 -9.36 11.23 14.91
CA THR A 324 -8.62 10.30 14.05
C THR A 324 -8.28 10.97 12.73
N ARG A 325 -6.97 11.18 12.49
CA ARG A 325 -6.49 11.66 11.20
C ARG A 325 -6.38 10.51 10.23
N PHE A 326 -6.88 10.75 9.03
CA PHE A 326 -6.94 9.77 7.96
C PHE A 326 -6.22 10.29 6.72
N PHE A 327 -5.52 9.38 6.05
CA PHE A 327 -4.60 9.69 4.96
C PHE A 327 -4.88 8.80 3.77
N VAL A 328 -4.97 9.39 2.58
CA VAL A 328 -5.16 8.65 1.32
C VAL A 328 -4.13 9.11 0.28
N LEU A 329 -3.34 8.18 -0.23
CA LEU A 329 -2.24 8.42 -1.17
C LEU A 329 -2.42 7.59 -2.44
N GLY A 330 -2.47 8.26 -3.59
CA GLY A 330 -2.49 7.61 -4.91
C GLY A 330 -1.12 7.69 -5.60
N LEU A 331 -0.53 6.53 -5.91
CA LEU A 331 0.76 6.39 -6.58
C LEU A 331 0.58 5.79 -7.97
N SER A 332 1.19 6.40 -8.98
CA SER A 332 1.26 5.82 -10.33
C SER A 332 2.71 5.59 -10.76
N PRO A 333 2.98 4.57 -11.59
CA PRO A 333 4.31 4.35 -12.13
C PRO A 333 4.70 5.47 -13.11
N ASN A 334 5.98 5.84 -13.11
CA ASN A 334 6.58 6.72 -14.11
C ASN A 334 8.05 6.32 -14.32
N ALA A 335 8.27 5.32 -15.17
CA ALA A 335 9.58 4.69 -15.38
C ALA A 335 10.23 4.26 -14.04
N SER A 336 11.34 4.89 -13.65
CA SER A 336 12.06 4.61 -12.38
C SER A 336 11.55 5.42 -11.18
N ARG A 337 10.56 6.29 -11.37
CA ARG A 337 9.98 7.15 -10.34
C ARG A 337 8.50 6.83 -10.11
N LEU A 338 8.02 7.18 -8.93
CA LEU A 338 6.60 7.14 -8.60
C LEU A 338 6.04 8.56 -8.62
N SER A 339 4.97 8.76 -9.38
CA SER A 339 4.24 10.03 -9.41
C SER A 339 3.13 10.00 -8.37
N ILE A 340 3.00 11.09 -7.61
CA ILE A 340 1.91 11.27 -6.66
C ILE A 340 0.69 11.78 -7.43
N ARG A 341 -0.27 10.90 -7.69
CA ARG A 341 -1.52 11.25 -8.40
C ARG A 341 -2.41 12.11 -7.54
N PHE A 342 -2.53 11.80 -6.26
CA PHE A 342 -3.24 12.61 -5.29
C PHE A 342 -2.79 12.26 -3.87
N TRP A 343 -2.93 13.23 -2.99
CA TRP A 343 -2.71 13.11 -1.55
C TRP A 343 -3.84 13.85 -0.86
N GLN A 344 -4.59 13.17 0.00
CA GLN A 344 -5.71 13.75 0.73
C GLN A 344 -5.58 13.40 2.21
N THR A 345 -5.85 14.40 3.05
CA THR A 345 -5.80 14.28 4.51
C THR A 345 -7.06 14.89 5.10
N GLY A 346 -7.57 14.30 6.18
CA GLY A 346 -8.74 14.79 6.88
C GLY A 346 -9.08 13.88 8.05
N THR A 347 -10.29 13.99 8.58
CA THR A 347 -10.84 12.95 9.47
C THR A 347 -11.58 11.92 8.63
N LEU A 348 -11.81 10.73 9.20
CA LEU A 348 -12.62 9.71 8.54
C LEU A 348 -14.04 10.21 8.26
N GLU A 349 -14.63 10.97 9.17
CA GLU A 349 -15.95 11.59 9.00
C GLU A 349 -16.00 12.46 7.74
N VAL A 350 -14.99 13.30 7.51
CA VAL A 350 -14.93 14.15 6.31
C VAL A 350 -14.90 13.29 5.03
N PHE A 351 -14.13 12.20 5.02
CA PHE A 351 -14.11 11.29 3.87
C PHE A 351 -15.43 10.55 3.70
N ALA A 352 -16.04 10.05 4.79
CA ALA A 352 -17.32 9.36 4.77
C ALA A 352 -18.43 10.28 4.26
N LYS A 353 -18.47 11.54 4.69
CA LYS A 353 -19.39 12.56 4.18
C LYS A 353 -19.22 12.81 2.69
N ARG A 354 -17.98 12.95 2.22
CA ARG A 354 -17.70 13.16 0.79
C ARG A 354 -18.09 11.95 -0.07
N LEU A 355 -17.94 10.74 0.45
CA LEU A 355 -18.42 9.51 -0.19
C LEU A 355 -19.95 9.42 -0.18
N ALA A 356 -20.62 9.79 0.91
CA ALA A 356 -22.08 9.87 0.97
C ALA A 356 -22.63 10.90 -0.03
N GLU A 357 -22.04 12.10 -0.09
CA GLU A 357 -22.35 13.10 -1.10
C GLU A 357 -22.13 12.59 -2.53
N HIS A 358 -21.06 11.81 -2.76
CA HIS A 358 -20.80 11.16 -4.05
C HIS A 358 -21.89 10.17 -4.44
N TYR A 359 -22.33 9.31 -3.53
CA TYR A 359 -23.40 8.36 -3.80
C TYR A 359 -24.77 9.03 -3.96
N ALA A 360 -25.05 10.11 -3.23
CA ALA A 360 -26.25 10.92 -3.42
C ALA A 360 -26.27 11.57 -4.81
N ASP A 361 -25.12 12.07 -5.31
CA ASP A 361 -25.00 12.61 -6.66
C ASP A 361 -25.39 11.58 -7.73
N LEU A 362 -24.98 10.32 -7.52
CA LEU A 362 -25.23 9.20 -8.42
C LEU A 362 -26.67 8.63 -8.36
N LEU A 363 -27.45 8.98 -7.33
CA LEU A 363 -28.72 8.31 -7.02
C LEU A 363 -29.72 8.35 -8.20
N LEU A 364 -30.33 7.21 -8.52
CA LEU A 364 -31.40 7.08 -9.50
C LEU A 364 -32.46 6.11 -8.96
N GLU A 365 -33.71 6.27 -9.39
CA GLU A 365 -34.83 5.43 -9.02
C GLU A 365 -35.58 4.92 -10.28
N PRO A 366 -35.61 3.59 -10.52
CA PRO A 366 -34.97 2.54 -9.71
C PRO A 366 -33.42 2.56 -9.79
N LEU A 367 -32.77 2.06 -8.74
CA LEU A 367 -31.30 1.95 -8.71
C LEU A 367 -30.80 1.04 -9.84
N PRO A 368 -29.77 1.46 -10.61
CA PRO A 368 -29.24 0.64 -11.68
C PRO A 368 -28.19 -0.38 -11.19
N TRP A 369 -28.06 -0.54 -9.87
CA TRP A 369 -27.17 -1.49 -9.21
C TRP A 369 -27.81 -2.04 -7.94
N LYS A 370 -27.39 -3.26 -7.55
CA LYS A 370 -27.76 -3.87 -6.26
C LYS A 370 -26.92 -3.32 -5.10
N THR A 371 -25.63 -3.18 -5.34
CA THR A 371 -24.64 -2.60 -4.42
C THR A 371 -24.05 -1.33 -5.02
N PRO A 372 -23.83 -0.27 -4.23
CA PRO A 372 -23.20 0.95 -4.72
C PRO A 372 -21.88 0.64 -5.45
N PRO A 373 -21.64 1.19 -6.66
CA PRO A 373 -20.44 0.91 -7.41
C PRO A 373 -19.23 1.55 -6.72
N ALA A 374 -18.12 0.80 -6.63
CA ALA A 374 -16.83 1.36 -6.28
C ALA A 374 -16.35 2.35 -7.34
N ILE A 375 -15.43 3.25 -6.98
CA ILE A 375 -14.90 4.29 -7.88
C ILE A 375 -14.28 3.66 -9.14
N TRP A 376 -13.53 2.56 -8.99
CA TRP A 376 -12.91 1.87 -10.12
C TRP A 376 -13.96 1.34 -11.11
N ARG A 377 -15.13 0.88 -10.63
CA ARG A 377 -16.23 0.37 -11.45
C ARG A 377 -16.86 1.47 -12.29
N LEU A 378 -16.96 2.67 -11.73
CA LEU A 378 -17.45 3.86 -12.44
C LEU A 378 -16.52 4.24 -13.61
N LEU A 379 -15.20 4.10 -13.44
CA LEU A 379 -14.24 4.44 -14.50
C LEU A 379 -14.39 3.57 -15.74
N TYR A 380 -14.74 2.29 -15.58
CA TYR A 380 -15.00 1.39 -16.72
C TYR A 380 -16.13 1.88 -17.62
N ALA A 381 -17.10 2.64 -17.10
CA ALA A 381 -18.17 3.23 -17.89
C ALA A 381 -17.67 4.32 -18.86
N THR A 382 -16.45 4.84 -18.65
CA THR A 382 -15.78 5.82 -19.50
C THR A 382 -14.85 5.19 -20.54
N ALA A 383 -14.54 3.90 -20.40
CA ALA A 383 -13.54 3.21 -21.19
C ALA A 383 -14.12 2.52 -22.43
N VAL A 384 -13.34 2.49 -23.51
CA VAL A 384 -13.70 1.74 -24.72
C VAL A 384 -13.81 0.25 -24.39
N GLN A 385 -14.94 -0.37 -24.77
CA GLN A 385 -15.28 -1.77 -24.48
C GLN A 385 -15.30 -2.13 -22.97
N GLY A 386 -15.34 -1.14 -22.08
CA GLY A 386 -15.26 -1.40 -20.64
C GLY A 386 -13.94 -2.04 -20.20
N LYS A 387 -12.85 -1.82 -20.93
CA LYS A 387 -11.51 -2.35 -20.62
C LYS A 387 -10.67 -1.33 -19.86
N GLY A 388 -9.91 -1.79 -18.86
CA GLY A 388 -9.27 -0.91 -17.88
C GLY A 388 -8.13 -0.10 -18.48
N GLU A 389 -7.40 -0.72 -19.41
CA GLU A 389 -6.35 -0.09 -20.21
C GLU A 389 -6.85 1.04 -21.11
N ASN A 390 -8.16 1.10 -21.36
CA ASN A 390 -8.79 2.13 -22.19
C ASN A 390 -9.44 3.26 -21.38
N ILE A 391 -9.26 3.28 -20.05
CA ILE A 391 -9.68 4.42 -19.23
C ILE A 391 -8.85 5.64 -19.65
N PRO A 392 -9.47 6.80 -19.97
CA PRO A 392 -8.73 7.98 -20.40
C PRO A 392 -7.60 8.34 -19.41
N PRO A 393 -6.36 8.56 -19.91
CA PRO A 393 -5.25 8.95 -19.05
C PRO A 393 -5.61 10.16 -18.21
N LEU A 394 -5.22 10.17 -16.94
CA LEU A 394 -5.52 11.20 -15.92
C LEU A 394 -6.94 11.17 -15.32
N LEU A 395 -7.95 10.69 -16.03
CA LEU A 395 -9.35 10.77 -15.59
C LEU A 395 -9.58 10.02 -14.27
N ALA A 396 -8.95 8.85 -14.10
CA ALA A 396 -9.00 8.06 -12.88
C ALA A 396 -8.55 8.86 -11.64
N GLY A 397 -7.39 9.52 -11.75
CA GLY A 397 -6.83 10.33 -10.67
C GLY A 397 -7.66 11.58 -10.38
N GLU A 398 -8.17 12.26 -11.41
CA GLU A 398 -8.98 13.48 -11.25
C GLU A 398 -10.34 13.20 -10.61
N ILE A 399 -11.02 12.13 -11.02
CA ILE A 399 -12.30 11.72 -10.44
C ILE A 399 -12.10 11.32 -8.98
N THR A 400 -11.12 10.47 -8.71
CA THR A 400 -10.82 10.01 -7.33
C THR A 400 -10.49 11.19 -6.44
N ARG A 401 -9.64 12.11 -6.89
CA ARG A 401 -9.33 13.35 -6.16
C ARG A 401 -10.58 14.18 -5.93
N SER A 402 -11.46 14.32 -6.92
CA SER A 402 -12.69 15.11 -6.80
C SER A 402 -13.66 14.53 -5.79
N ILE A 403 -13.77 13.20 -5.73
CA ILE A 403 -14.55 12.48 -4.73
C ILE A 403 -13.95 12.72 -3.34
N LEU A 404 -12.66 12.39 -3.16
CA LEU A 404 -12.00 12.46 -1.86
C LEU A 404 -11.83 13.88 -1.32
N ALA A 405 -11.71 14.89 -2.19
CA ALA A 405 -11.63 16.31 -1.81
C ALA A 405 -13.02 16.96 -1.67
N GLY A 406 -14.07 16.30 -2.15
CA GLY A 406 -15.42 16.89 -2.24
C GLY A 406 -15.49 18.07 -3.21
N SER A 407 -14.59 18.15 -4.20
CA SER A 407 -14.60 19.19 -5.23
C SER A 407 -15.48 18.80 -6.42
N ARG A 408 -15.69 19.75 -7.33
CA ARG A 408 -16.34 19.48 -8.62
C ARG A 408 -15.61 18.36 -9.37
N TYR A 409 -16.35 17.56 -10.12
CA TYR A 409 -15.75 16.62 -11.06
C TYR A 409 -15.04 17.36 -12.21
N PRO A 410 -14.03 16.72 -12.83
CA PRO A 410 -13.46 17.27 -14.06
C PRO A 410 -14.53 17.30 -15.16
N ARG A 411 -14.61 18.40 -15.91
CA ARG A 411 -15.56 18.54 -17.03
C ARG A 411 -15.40 17.44 -18.09
N SER A 412 -14.19 16.90 -18.22
CA SER A 412 -13.86 15.78 -19.10
C SER A 412 -14.67 14.52 -18.76
N LEU A 413 -15.11 14.30 -17.52
CA LEU A 413 -15.94 13.15 -17.15
C LEU A 413 -17.25 13.14 -17.94
N LEU A 414 -18.01 14.24 -17.91
CA LEU A 414 -19.29 14.32 -18.61
C LEU A 414 -19.11 14.17 -20.12
N ALA A 415 -18.11 14.85 -20.69
CA ALA A 415 -17.80 14.76 -22.11
C ALA A 415 -17.44 13.32 -22.53
N ASN A 416 -16.60 12.63 -21.76
CA ASN A 416 -16.20 11.25 -22.05
C ASN A 416 -17.38 10.27 -21.97
N VAL A 417 -18.24 10.40 -20.95
CA VAL A 417 -19.40 9.52 -20.79
C VAL A 417 -20.39 9.72 -21.94
N ILE A 418 -20.70 10.96 -22.32
CA ILE A 418 -21.57 11.27 -23.48
C ILE A 418 -20.96 10.71 -24.75
N MET A 419 -19.67 10.95 -24.99
CA MET A 419 -18.95 10.42 -26.16
C MET A 419 -18.97 8.90 -26.24
N ARG A 420 -18.95 8.18 -25.10
CA ARG A 420 -19.10 6.73 -25.08
C ARG A 420 -20.51 6.30 -25.46
N MET A 421 -21.54 6.87 -24.84
CA MET A 421 -22.94 6.58 -25.22
C MET A 421 -23.20 6.83 -26.71
N ARG A 422 -22.61 7.90 -27.30
CA ARG A 422 -22.74 8.19 -28.73
C ARG A 422 -22.01 7.20 -29.63
N ALA A 423 -20.87 6.67 -29.19
CA ALA A 423 -20.00 5.83 -30.01
C ALA A 423 -20.39 4.35 -30.01
N ASP A 424 -20.86 3.82 -28.88
CA ASP A 424 -21.27 2.41 -28.76
C ASP A 424 -22.78 2.23 -28.66
N GLY A 425 -23.56 3.31 -28.53
CA GLY A 425 -25.02 3.27 -28.43
C GLY A 425 -25.53 2.78 -27.07
N GLU A 426 -24.64 2.50 -26.10
CA GLU A 426 -25.02 1.92 -24.82
C GLU A 426 -25.34 3.00 -23.77
N ILE A 427 -26.63 3.18 -23.49
CA ILE A 427 -27.12 4.09 -22.45
C ILE A 427 -27.37 3.28 -21.16
N SER A 428 -26.28 2.90 -20.47
CA SER A 428 -26.37 2.13 -19.23
C SER A 428 -26.70 3.02 -18.03
N GLY A 429 -27.37 2.45 -17.02
CA GLY A 429 -27.73 3.18 -15.80
C GLY A 429 -26.52 3.75 -15.04
N LEU A 430 -25.35 3.10 -15.12
CA LEU A 430 -24.09 3.66 -14.57
C LEU A 430 -23.66 4.93 -15.30
N ARG A 431 -23.74 4.95 -16.64
CA ARG A 431 -23.39 6.15 -17.42
C ARG A 431 -24.38 7.29 -17.18
N VAL A 432 -25.68 6.97 -17.08
CA VAL A 432 -26.71 7.96 -16.72
C VAL A 432 -26.47 8.53 -15.32
N ALA A 433 -26.18 7.66 -14.34
CA ALA A 433 -25.84 8.07 -12.97
C ALA A 433 -24.61 8.99 -12.96
N LEU A 434 -23.56 8.68 -13.74
CA LEU A 434 -22.39 9.54 -13.86
C LEU A 434 -22.73 10.92 -14.44
N CYS A 435 -23.51 10.98 -15.53
CA CYS A 435 -23.97 12.25 -16.10
C CYS A 435 -24.75 13.08 -15.07
N LYS A 436 -25.74 12.46 -14.40
CA LYS A 436 -26.49 13.09 -13.30
C LYS A 436 -25.54 13.59 -12.21
N SER A 437 -24.56 12.79 -11.81
CA SER A 437 -23.68 13.13 -10.71
C SER A 437 -22.84 14.39 -10.96
N VAL A 438 -22.44 14.63 -12.21
CA VAL A 438 -21.71 15.86 -12.59
C VAL A 438 -22.60 17.07 -12.43
N LEU A 439 -23.82 17.01 -12.95
CA LEU A 439 -24.76 18.14 -12.92
C LEU A 439 -25.31 18.40 -11.51
N ALA A 440 -25.68 17.34 -10.78
CA ALA A 440 -26.13 17.43 -9.38
C ALA A 440 -25.04 18.03 -8.48
N ARG A 441 -23.78 17.61 -8.66
CA ARG A 441 -22.65 18.17 -7.93
C ARG A 441 -22.37 19.61 -8.32
N ASP A 442 -22.44 19.96 -9.60
CA ASP A 442 -22.25 21.34 -10.07
C ASP A 442 -23.32 22.28 -9.50
N ARG A 443 -24.59 21.84 -9.43
CA ARG A 443 -25.65 22.56 -8.70
C ARG A 443 -25.30 22.72 -7.23
N ARG A 444 -24.95 21.63 -6.52
CA ARG A 444 -24.58 21.68 -5.09
C ARG A 444 -23.41 22.63 -4.82
N LYS A 445 -22.50 22.79 -5.78
CA LYS A 445 -21.34 23.70 -5.71
C LYS A 445 -21.62 25.11 -6.23
N GLY A 446 -22.86 25.44 -6.58
CA GLY A 446 -23.25 26.78 -7.01
C GLY A 446 -22.60 27.21 -8.34
N VAL A 447 -22.41 26.28 -9.27
CA VAL A 447 -21.87 26.61 -10.60
C VAL A 447 -22.91 27.43 -11.36
N LYS A 448 -22.51 28.63 -11.81
CA LYS A 448 -23.39 29.53 -12.58
C LYS A 448 -24.01 28.81 -13.78
N GLY A 449 -25.33 28.97 -13.94
CA GLY A 449 -26.09 28.39 -15.05
C GLY A 449 -26.57 26.95 -14.84
N ILE A 450 -26.32 26.34 -13.67
CA ILE A 450 -26.85 25.02 -13.29
C ILE A 450 -27.65 25.18 -12.00
N GLU A 451 -28.93 25.52 -12.16
CA GLU A 451 -29.84 25.80 -11.03
C GLU A 451 -30.93 24.74 -10.87
N GLU A 452 -31.30 24.06 -11.96
CA GLU A 452 -32.37 23.06 -11.95
C GLU A 452 -31.96 21.77 -11.23
N GLU A 453 -32.94 21.16 -10.56
CA GLU A 453 -32.74 19.90 -9.86
C GLU A 453 -32.86 18.77 -10.88
N ILE A 454 -31.91 17.83 -10.84
CA ILE A 454 -32.04 16.64 -11.68
C ILE A 454 -32.83 15.60 -10.91
N PRO A 455 -34.03 15.23 -11.38
CA PRO A 455 -34.86 14.27 -10.68
C PRO A 455 -34.18 12.90 -10.65
N VAL A 456 -34.40 12.16 -9.56
CA VAL A 456 -33.90 10.79 -9.42
C VAL A 456 -34.71 9.79 -10.24
N SER A 457 -35.97 10.13 -10.56
CA SER A 457 -36.87 9.33 -11.39
C SER A 457 -37.56 10.20 -12.46
N LEU A 458 -38.59 9.67 -13.11
CA LEU A 458 -39.38 10.40 -14.11
C LEU A 458 -40.12 11.57 -13.46
N ASP A 459 -39.79 12.79 -13.87
CA ASP A 459 -40.57 13.99 -13.59
C ASP A 459 -41.41 14.38 -14.81
N LYS A 460 -42.73 14.26 -14.69
CA LYS A 460 -43.65 14.59 -15.79
C LYS A 460 -43.80 16.09 -16.01
N GLU A 461 -43.57 16.89 -14.98
CA GLU A 461 -43.81 18.33 -14.95
C GLU A 461 -42.60 19.16 -15.38
N SER A 462 -41.42 18.54 -15.50
CA SER A 462 -40.19 19.21 -15.93
C SER A 462 -40.39 20.02 -17.22
N ALA A 463 -40.05 21.31 -17.14
CA ALA A 463 -40.09 22.25 -18.26
C ALA A 463 -38.79 22.28 -19.10
N ASN A 464 -37.74 21.60 -18.64
CA ASN A 464 -36.44 21.63 -19.29
C ASN A 464 -36.52 21.04 -20.72
N PRO A 465 -36.11 21.79 -21.77
CA PRO A 465 -36.18 21.31 -23.15
C PRO A 465 -35.38 20.02 -23.38
N GLY A 466 -34.17 19.92 -22.83
CA GLY A 466 -33.34 18.71 -22.94
C GLY A 466 -34.00 17.49 -22.30
N TYR A 467 -34.61 17.66 -21.13
CA TYR A 467 -35.36 16.60 -20.45
C TYR A 467 -36.59 16.15 -21.25
N ARG A 468 -37.37 17.09 -21.78
CA ARG A 468 -38.55 16.81 -22.62
C ARG A 468 -38.18 16.10 -23.93
N LEU A 469 -37.11 16.54 -24.60
CA LEU A 469 -36.60 15.88 -25.81
C LEU A 469 -36.11 14.46 -25.52
N GLY A 470 -35.40 14.25 -24.41
CA GLY A 470 -35.00 12.90 -23.97
C GLY A 470 -36.19 11.98 -23.71
N ARG A 471 -37.24 12.48 -23.04
CA ARG A 471 -38.50 11.75 -22.81
C ARG A 471 -39.21 11.41 -24.10
N LEU A 472 -39.30 12.36 -25.03
CA LEU A 472 -39.89 12.12 -26.35
C LEU A 472 -39.15 11.01 -27.08
N PHE A 473 -37.81 11.06 -27.10
CA PHE A 473 -36.98 10.02 -27.72
C PHE A 473 -37.21 8.64 -27.11
N ALA A 474 -37.28 8.54 -25.78
CA ALA A 474 -37.57 7.29 -25.09
C ALA A 474 -38.96 6.72 -25.43
N VAL A 475 -39.99 7.58 -25.53
CA VAL A 475 -41.34 7.17 -25.94
C VAL A 475 -41.36 6.70 -27.39
N LEU A 476 -40.64 7.36 -28.30
CA LEU A 476 -40.53 6.94 -29.70
C LEU A 476 -39.87 5.56 -29.84
N GLU A 477 -38.79 5.29 -29.10
CA GLU A 477 -38.16 3.97 -29.07
C GLU A 477 -39.11 2.91 -28.49
N ASN A 478 -39.86 3.24 -27.44
CA ASN A 478 -40.83 2.32 -26.84
C ASN A 478 -41.97 1.98 -27.80
N ILE A 479 -42.52 2.97 -28.51
CA ILE A 479 -43.54 2.76 -29.56
C ILE A 479 -43.00 1.83 -30.65
N GLN A 480 -41.76 2.04 -31.10
CA GLN A 480 -41.13 1.18 -32.09
C GLN A 480 -41.05 -0.28 -31.61
N ARG A 481 -40.58 -0.51 -30.36
CA ARG A 481 -40.49 -1.85 -29.76
C ARG A 481 -41.86 -2.50 -29.56
N ALA A 482 -42.87 -1.72 -29.16
CA ALA A 482 -44.23 -2.22 -28.98
C ALA A 482 -44.87 -2.63 -30.31
N ALA A 483 -44.61 -1.88 -31.38
CA ALA A 483 -45.16 -2.15 -32.71
C ALA A 483 -44.45 -3.31 -33.45
N LEU A 484 -43.13 -3.42 -33.33
CA LEU A 484 -42.31 -4.35 -34.13
C LEU A 484 -41.79 -5.56 -33.33
N GLY A 485 -42.00 -5.58 -32.02
CA GLY A 485 -41.49 -6.62 -31.12
C GLY A 485 -40.02 -6.42 -30.71
N GLN A 486 -39.51 -7.35 -29.89
CA GLN A 486 -38.16 -7.26 -29.32
C GLN A 486 -37.04 -7.74 -30.27
N GLN A 487 -37.37 -8.46 -31.35
CA GLN A 487 -36.41 -9.03 -32.30
C GLN A 487 -36.09 -8.07 -33.47
N ILE A 488 -36.14 -6.76 -33.24
CA ILE A 488 -35.77 -5.76 -34.25
C ILE A 488 -34.25 -5.64 -34.37
N ASN A 489 -33.74 -5.65 -35.60
CA ASN A 489 -32.30 -5.59 -35.89
C ASN A 489 -31.62 -4.29 -35.44
N ALA A 490 -32.35 -3.17 -35.41
CA ALA A 490 -31.86 -1.90 -34.92
C ALA A 490 -33.02 -0.99 -34.51
N THR A 491 -32.88 -0.31 -33.38
CA THR A 491 -33.83 0.68 -32.88
C THR A 491 -33.49 2.10 -33.37
N ILE A 492 -34.42 3.04 -33.20
CA ILE A 492 -34.16 4.48 -33.40
C ILE A 492 -33.01 4.96 -32.51
N ARG A 493 -32.88 4.41 -31.30
CA ARG A 493 -31.76 4.66 -30.39
C ARG A 493 -30.44 4.22 -30.99
N ASP A 494 -30.37 2.98 -31.49
CA ASP A 494 -29.10 2.42 -31.99
C ASP A 494 -28.57 3.19 -33.21
N ARG A 495 -29.45 3.79 -34.02
CA ARG A 495 -29.06 4.52 -35.23
C ARG A 495 -28.93 6.04 -35.05
N TYR A 496 -29.77 6.64 -34.21
CA TYR A 496 -29.94 8.11 -34.20
C TYR A 496 -29.63 8.76 -32.86
N TYR A 497 -29.32 8.02 -31.80
CA TYR A 497 -29.01 8.62 -30.50
C TYR A 497 -27.88 9.66 -30.59
N GLY A 498 -26.80 9.36 -31.31
CA GLY A 498 -25.68 10.29 -31.46
C GLY A 498 -26.01 11.59 -32.21
N ALA A 499 -27.03 11.59 -33.07
CA ALA A 499 -27.49 12.77 -33.80
C ALA A 499 -28.59 13.53 -33.06
N ALA A 500 -29.39 12.83 -32.25
CA ALA A 500 -30.50 13.40 -31.47
C ALA A 500 -30.08 13.97 -30.10
N SER A 501 -28.96 13.49 -29.55
CA SER A 501 -28.35 13.95 -28.27
C SER A 501 -27.22 14.92 -28.50
#